data_AF-A0A524Q2X3-F1
#
_entry.id   AF-A0A524Q2X3-F1
#
_cell.length_a   1.000
_cell.length_b   1.000
_cell.length_c   1.000
_cell.angle_alpha   90.00
_cell.angle_beta   90.00
_cell.angle_gamma   90.00
#
_symmetry.space_group_name_H-M   'P 1'
#
loop_
_entity.id
_entity.type
_entity.pdbx_description
1 polymer ?
#
loop_
_entity_poly.entity_id
_entity_poly.type
_entity_poly.pdbx_seq_one_letter_code
_entity_poly.pdbx_strand_id
1 'polypeptide(L)'
;MEPVISSSLCRFRITDEHLVSDKKVKEGLARAFEENRCFEFYLDRDLVTSLRKGDPVEFFRERFIDLRNSAFDAIAGGDQTVLGRLLSDIRLSSRLISGMAFTHRAVAAGDFDSIMGRRFVVVKELPGVPTLFHVSKETTVVSHVGQGPPWAEIPTIYLGLKTFDALAAELKKSGDDLFRAFGLLLMIEERAIQTGYHHTTVYPPDISFAMNVLVDGVIANAQQFEMEEVPEAPAEKRVRKFSEASRKRHLRDLDARAHRDPLNFNYDRNLEAVMSLERLARRYKGAGDGESLREVVRLLTAAAGHDIHEIRNRASIILERVFAPKEFDAPLATRFINVSTGNEYHFTFEIPGPTASYLLRIYRSRFRGGLFLESDIDYTEIPLEHGGGEHYSALQRFDEYGHYDFTVVARKRTRSTWVNLPGLSGRVNVIPDVRGEIILEVFTDIHGHTRAYWRDGGGHPGLVYNEFGEVIRLGRFSDITAHLEDIKKNYHVTAIYLLGVQKRGRNRGDWAPNATSPSPFSPISLVEIEPSLGGEEELRALVAKAHGMGIRIIVDIIPHVNRSSDRLPDDFSVMTYDNGGNLVVRASTDGRYGSWDDG
;
A
#
# COMPACT_ATOMS: atom_id res chain seq x y z
N MET A 1 39.27 -6.70 26.36
CA MET A 1 38.32 -6.25 25.31
C MET A 1 37.88 -7.51 24.61
N GLU A 2 36.62 -7.93 24.77
CA GLU A 2 36.07 -9.01 23.95
C GLU A 2 36.11 -8.57 22.48
N PRO A 3 36.46 -9.45 21.54
CA PRO A 3 36.43 -9.10 20.12
C PRO A 3 34.99 -8.73 19.71
N VAL A 4 34.84 -7.61 18.99
CA VAL A 4 33.53 -7.06 18.56
C VAL A 4 32.82 -8.00 17.57
N ILE A 5 33.59 -8.83 16.85
CA ILE A 5 33.13 -9.83 15.89
C ILE A 5 33.98 -11.08 16.11
N SER A 6 33.33 -12.22 16.35
CA SER A 6 34.03 -13.46 16.65
C SER A 6 33.43 -14.66 15.92
N SER A 7 32.10 -14.72 15.86
CA SER A 7 31.36 -15.85 15.28
C SER A 7 30.91 -15.62 13.84
N SER A 8 31.23 -14.46 13.26
CA SER A 8 30.84 -14.08 11.89
C SER A 8 32.04 -14.02 10.95
N LEU A 9 31.98 -14.72 9.82
CA LEU A 9 32.97 -14.59 8.76
C LEU A 9 32.65 -13.36 7.92
N CYS A 10 33.55 -12.38 7.94
CA CYS A 10 33.29 -11.06 7.38
C CYS A 10 34.52 -10.43 6.72
N ARG A 11 34.24 -9.47 5.85
CA ARG A 11 35.19 -8.52 5.29
C ARG A 11 34.75 -7.13 5.77
N PHE A 12 35.65 -6.32 6.31
CA PHE A 12 35.34 -4.94 6.69
C PHE A 12 36.55 -4.03 6.55
N ARG A 13 36.30 -2.73 6.29
CA ARG A 13 37.33 -1.70 6.44
C ARG A 13 37.55 -1.45 7.92
N ILE A 14 38.79 -1.23 8.34
CA ILE A 14 39.12 -0.93 9.76
C ILE A 14 38.30 0.26 10.29
N THR A 15 38.05 1.28 9.46
CA THR A 15 37.19 2.43 9.81
C THR A 15 35.74 2.05 10.12
N ASP A 16 35.27 0.94 9.57
CA ASP A 16 33.90 0.46 9.62
C ASP A 16 33.72 -0.66 10.67
N GLU A 17 34.76 -1.00 11.44
CA GLU A 17 34.73 -2.09 12.44
C GLU A 17 33.56 -1.94 13.43
N HIS A 18 33.28 -0.70 13.86
CA HIS A 18 32.15 -0.37 14.74
C HIS A 18 30.76 -0.62 14.11
N LEU A 19 30.69 -0.76 12.78
CA LEU A 19 29.43 -0.97 12.06
C LEU A 19 29.02 -2.45 12.03
N VAL A 20 29.97 -3.37 12.21
CA VAL A 20 29.72 -4.82 12.20
C VAL A 20 29.97 -5.38 13.60
N SER A 21 29.01 -6.13 14.14
CA SER A 21 29.17 -6.83 15.42
C SER A 21 28.35 -8.10 15.44
N ASP A 22 28.79 -9.10 16.22
CA ASP A 22 28.03 -10.35 16.36
C ASP A 22 26.60 -10.09 16.89
N LYS A 23 26.42 -9.06 17.74
CA LYS A 23 25.10 -8.62 18.20
C LYS A 23 24.19 -8.22 17.04
N LYS A 24 24.67 -7.37 16.13
CA LYS A 24 23.89 -6.90 14.96
C LYS A 24 23.56 -8.04 14.00
N VAL A 25 24.50 -8.97 13.78
CA VAL A 25 24.27 -10.15 12.94
C VAL A 25 23.21 -11.06 13.57
N LYS A 26 23.29 -11.33 14.87
CA LYS A 26 22.31 -12.13 15.61
C LYS A 26 20.92 -11.49 15.62
N GLU A 27 20.82 -10.16 15.77
CA GLU A 27 19.55 -9.43 15.64
C GLU A 27 18.94 -9.58 14.23
N GLY A 28 19.78 -9.52 13.19
CA GLY A 28 19.35 -9.74 11.80
C GLY A 28 18.86 -11.17 11.55
N LEU A 29 19.54 -12.17 12.11
CA LEU A 29 19.14 -13.58 12.03
C LEU A 29 17.84 -13.84 12.81
N ALA A 30 17.69 -13.30 14.02
CA ALA A 30 16.47 -13.42 14.82
C ALA A 30 15.25 -12.88 14.05
N ARG A 31 15.39 -11.70 13.45
CA ARG A 31 14.35 -11.13 12.59
C ARG A 31 14.05 -12.02 11.37
N ALA A 32 15.07 -12.64 10.77
CA ALA A 32 14.85 -13.56 9.66
C ALA A 32 14.07 -14.82 10.05
N PHE A 33 14.22 -15.32 11.28
CA PHE A 33 13.37 -16.39 11.82
C PHE A 33 11.93 -15.92 12.00
N GLU A 34 11.71 -14.76 12.62
CA GLU A 34 10.37 -14.16 12.81
C GLU A 34 9.63 -13.94 11.48
N GLU A 35 10.37 -13.61 10.42
CA GLU A 35 9.84 -13.37 9.09
C GLU A 35 9.70 -14.65 8.22
N ASN A 36 9.93 -15.84 8.79
CA ASN A 36 9.87 -17.12 8.07
C ASN A 36 10.83 -17.21 6.87
N ARG A 37 12.06 -16.67 7.02
CA ARG A 37 13.11 -16.61 5.99
C ARG A 37 14.31 -17.53 6.24
N CYS A 38 14.27 -18.35 7.29
CA CYS A 38 15.36 -19.25 7.69
C CYS A 38 14.97 -20.72 7.43
N PHE A 39 15.68 -21.40 6.53
CA PHE A 39 15.39 -22.76 6.09
C PHE A 39 16.44 -23.72 6.65
N GLU A 40 16.05 -24.49 7.66
CA GLU A 40 16.94 -25.46 8.31
C GLU A 40 17.01 -26.80 7.56
N PHE A 41 18.19 -27.40 7.53
CA PHE A 41 18.38 -28.76 7.05
C PHE A 41 19.63 -29.41 7.68
N TYR A 42 19.71 -30.73 7.54
CA TYR A 42 20.86 -31.53 7.94
C TYR A 42 21.44 -32.27 6.72
N LEU A 43 22.73 -32.58 6.78
CA LEU A 43 23.38 -33.38 5.75
C LEU A 43 22.93 -34.84 5.83
N ASP A 44 22.53 -35.39 4.69
CA ASP A 44 22.21 -36.81 4.55
C ASP A 44 23.51 -37.61 4.34
N ARG A 45 23.82 -38.51 5.29
CA ARG A 45 25.05 -39.33 5.28
C ARG A 45 25.13 -40.25 4.07
N ASP A 46 24.02 -40.82 3.65
CA ASP A 46 23.98 -41.75 2.52
C ASP A 46 24.18 -40.99 1.22
N LEU A 47 23.58 -39.79 1.12
CA LEU A 47 23.75 -38.90 -0.02
C LEU A 47 25.20 -38.44 -0.16
N VAL A 48 25.82 -37.94 0.92
CA VAL A 48 27.24 -37.53 0.91
C VAL A 48 28.16 -38.69 0.54
N THR A 49 27.90 -39.89 1.07
CA THR A 49 28.70 -41.09 0.76
C THR A 49 28.60 -41.47 -0.72
N SER A 50 27.41 -41.36 -1.30
CA SER A 50 27.15 -41.69 -2.71
C SER A 50 27.79 -40.66 -3.65
N LEU A 51 27.66 -39.36 -3.35
CA LEU A 51 28.36 -38.29 -4.08
C LEU A 51 29.88 -38.45 -4.03
N ARG A 52 30.43 -38.87 -2.88
CA ARG A 52 31.88 -39.12 -2.73
C ARG A 52 32.37 -40.30 -3.59
N LYS A 53 31.49 -41.26 -3.89
CA LYS A 53 31.77 -42.38 -4.81
C LYS A 53 31.66 -41.98 -6.29
N GLY A 54 31.23 -40.76 -6.58
CA GLY A 54 31.14 -40.21 -7.94
C GLY A 54 29.75 -40.26 -8.56
N ASP A 55 28.70 -40.58 -7.79
CA ASP A 55 27.33 -40.59 -8.31
C ASP A 55 26.89 -39.17 -8.70
N PRO A 56 26.26 -38.96 -9.88
CA PRO A 56 25.71 -37.67 -10.28
C PRO A 56 24.67 -37.14 -9.30
N VAL A 57 24.72 -35.83 -9.02
CA VAL A 57 23.81 -35.18 -8.05
C VAL A 57 22.35 -35.23 -8.51
N GLU A 58 22.13 -35.32 -9.82
CA GLU A 58 20.83 -35.39 -10.48
C GLU A 58 20.03 -36.63 -10.07
N PHE A 59 20.70 -37.72 -9.66
CA PHE A 59 20.05 -38.95 -9.21
C PHE A 59 19.37 -38.81 -7.85
N PHE A 60 19.73 -37.79 -7.06
CA PHE A 60 19.21 -37.58 -5.72
C PHE A 60 18.16 -36.46 -5.63
N ARG A 61 17.56 -36.07 -6.76
CA ARG A 61 16.59 -34.95 -6.82
C ARG A 61 15.42 -35.10 -5.84
N GLU A 62 14.84 -36.29 -5.73
CA GLU A 62 13.73 -36.57 -4.79
C GLU A 62 14.16 -36.38 -3.33
N ARG A 63 15.38 -36.83 -2.97
CA ARG A 63 15.92 -36.64 -1.61
C ARG A 63 16.09 -35.16 -1.24
N PHE A 64 16.51 -34.32 -2.19
CA PHE A 64 16.58 -32.88 -1.95
C PHE A 64 15.19 -32.22 -1.89
N ILE A 65 14.21 -32.75 -2.61
CA ILE A 65 12.81 -32.31 -2.48
C ILE A 65 12.30 -32.61 -1.07
N ASP A 66 12.60 -33.79 -0.53
CA ASP A 66 12.22 -34.19 0.83
C ASP A 66 12.86 -33.28 1.89
N LEU A 67 14.17 -33.03 1.79
CA LEU A 67 14.87 -32.10 2.68
C LEU A 67 14.25 -30.70 2.64
N ARG A 68 13.91 -30.21 1.46
CA ARG A 68 13.23 -28.92 1.28
C ARG A 68 11.83 -28.93 1.91
N ASN A 69 11.06 -30.00 1.74
CA ASN A 69 9.73 -30.12 2.34
C ASN A 69 9.82 -30.10 3.87
N SER A 70 10.76 -30.86 4.45
CA SER A 70 11.02 -30.83 5.90
C SER A 70 11.40 -29.44 6.40
N ALA A 71 12.20 -28.68 5.64
CA ALA A 71 12.51 -27.30 5.98
C ALA A 71 11.29 -26.38 5.96
N PHE A 72 10.37 -26.56 4.99
CA PHE A 72 9.12 -25.80 4.92
C PHE A 72 8.16 -26.17 6.05
N ASP A 73 8.05 -27.44 6.39
CA ASP A 73 7.20 -27.92 7.47
C ASP A 73 7.67 -27.38 8.83
N ALA A 74 8.99 -27.36 9.06
CA ALA A 74 9.60 -26.79 10.26
C ALA A 74 9.28 -25.30 10.43
N ILE A 75 9.33 -24.52 9.35
CA ILE A 75 8.97 -23.09 9.36
C ILE A 75 7.47 -22.89 9.56
N ALA A 76 6.64 -23.71 8.90
CA ALA A 76 5.20 -23.57 8.97
C ALA A 76 4.66 -23.86 10.38
N GLY A 77 5.30 -24.72 11.17
CA GLY A 77 4.87 -25.01 12.54
C GLY A 77 3.43 -25.53 12.64
N GLY A 78 2.92 -26.15 11.56
CA GLY A 78 1.53 -26.59 11.42
C GLY A 78 0.58 -25.59 10.71
N ASP A 79 1.00 -24.36 10.45
CA ASP A 79 0.23 -23.35 9.70
C ASP A 79 0.17 -23.68 8.20
N GLN A 80 -1.00 -24.14 7.75
CA GLN A 80 -1.25 -24.52 6.36
C GLN A 80 -1.18 -23.34 5.38
N THR A 81 -1.40 -22.11 5.84
CA THR A 81 -1.30 -20.90 5.01
C THR A 81 0.16 -20.57 4.71
N VAL A 82 1.01 -20.63 5.73
CA VAL A 82 2.46 -20.43 5.58
C VAL A 82 3.04 -21.53 4.69
N LEU A 83 2.68 -22.79 4.95
CA LEU A 83 3.12 -23.92 4.14
C LEU A 83 2.68 -23.78 2.68
N GLY A 84 1.40 -23.47 2.44
CA GLY A 84 0.85 -23.25 1.10
C GLY A 84 1.56 -22.11 0.36
N ARG A 85 1.88 -21.01 1.04
CA ARG A 85 2.65 -19.90 0.47
C ARG A 85 4.06 -20.34 0.07
N LEU A 86 4.77 -21.05 0.96
CA LEU A 86 6.14 -21.53 0.69
C LEU A 86 6.16 -22.54 -0.47
N LEU A 87 5.21 -23.48 -0.52
CA LEU A 87 5.07 -24.45 -1.60
C LEU A 87 4.73 -23.79 -2.95
N SER A 88 3.99 -22.68 -2.94
CA SER A 88 3.67 -21.93 -4.16
C SER A 88 4.85 -21.15 -4.75
N ASP A 89 5.90 -20.86 -3.97
CA ASP A 89 7.11 -20.17 -4.43
C ASP A 89 8.08 -21.15 -5.09
N ILE A 90 7.80 -21.48 -6.36
CA ILE A 90 8.61 -22.42 -7.17
C ILE A 90 10.07 -21.97 -7.27
N ARG A 91 10.33 -20.65 -7.33
CA ARG A 91 11.68 -20.11 -7.45
C ARG A 91 12.47 -20.33 -6.17
N LEU A 92 11.89 -19.98 -5.02
CA LEU A 92 12.51 -20.26 -3.72
C LEU A 92 12.75 -21.76 -3.54
N SER A 93 11.78 -22.60 -3.88
CA SER A 93 11.91 -24.05 -3.81
C SER A 93 13.10 -24.56 -4.64
N SER A 94 13.24 -24.11 -5.88
CA SER A 94 14.38 -24.48 -6.74
C SER A 94 15.72 -24.01 -6.17
N ARG A 95 15.80 -22.78 -5.65
CA ARG A 95 17.03 -22.21 -5.09
C ARG A 95 17.47 -22.95 -3.83
N LEU A 96 16.52 -23.34 -2.97
CA LEU A 96 16.80 -24.13 -1.76
C LEU A 96 17.31 -25.53 -2.10
N ILE A 97 16.68 -26.21 -3.07
CA ILE A 97 17.15 -27.51 -3.55
C ILE A 97 18.59 -27.40 -4.09
N SER A 98 18.87 -26.38 -4.90
CA SER A 98 20.23 -26.12 -5.37
C SER A 98 21.21 -25.86 -4.23
N GLY A 99 20.82 -25.06 -3.22
CA GLY A 99 21.69 -24.79 -2.07
C GLY A 99 21.98 -26.02 -1.22
N MET A 100 20.97 -26.86 -0.97
CA MET A 100 21.15 -28.16 -0.31
C MET A 100 22.09 -29.05 -1.13
N ALA A 101 21.90 -29.14 -2.44
CA ALA A 101 22.75 -29.92 -3.32
C ALA A 101 24.22 -29.44 -3.34
N PHE A 102 24.46 -28.13 -3.44
CA PHE A 102 25.81 -27.57 -3.36
C PHE A 102 26.49 -27.86 -2.02
N THR A 103 25.75 -27.75 -0.91
CA THR A 103 26.29 -28.04 0.42
C THR A 103 26.71 -29.51 0.52
N HIS A 104 25.86 -30.44 0.08
CA HIS A 104 26.20 -31.87 0.09
C HIS A 104 27.38 -32.20 -0.82
N ARG A 105 27.44 -31.60 -2.02
CA ARG A 105 28.57 -31.78 -2.95
C ARG A 105 29.88 -31.25 -2.37
N ALA A 106 29.86 -30.06 -1.76
CA ALA A 106 31.04 -29.47 -1.15
C ALA A 106 31.56 -30.35 -0.02
N VAL A 107 30.66 -30.88 0.81
CA VAL A 107 31.03 -31.81 1.91
C VAL A 107 31.53 -33.16 1.39
N ALA A 108 30.97 -33.67 0.30
CA ALA A 108 31.44 -34.91 -0.31
C ALA A 108 32.85 -34.77 -0.92
N ALA A 109 33.15 -33.61 -1.50
CA ALA A 109 34.42 -33.30 -2.16
C ALA A 109 35.54 -32.87 -1.19
N GLY A 110 35.20 -32.30 -0.04
CA GLY A 110 36.16 -31.90 0.98
C GLY A 110 36.41 -32.94 2.06
N ASP A 111 37.43 -32.68 2.87
CA ASP A 111 37.80 -33.48 4.04
C ASP A 111 37.32 -32.74 5.30
N PHE A 112 36.29 -33.29 5.95
CA PHE A 112 35.61 -32.66 7.08
C PHE A 112 35.47 -33.66 8.22
N ASP A 113 35.76 -33.23 9.45
CA ASP A 113 35.80 -34.12 10.62
C ASP A 113 34.44 -34.30 11.30
N SER A 114 33.67 -33.22 11.36
CA SER A 114 32.52 -33.04 12.25
C SER A 114 31.33 -32.35 11.59
N ILE A 115 31.49 -31.86 10.35
CA ILE A 115 30.48 -31.07 9.64
C ILE A 115 29.16 -31.83 9.45
N MET A 116 29.22 -33.16 9.35
CA MET A 116 28.06 -34.05 9.20
C MET A 116 27.07 -33.98 10.35
N GLY A 117 27.51 -33.57 11.55
CA GLY A 117 26.66 -33.41 12.74
C GLY A 117 26.12 -32.00 12.94
N ARG A 118 26.36 -31.08 12.00
CA ARG A 118 26.02 -29.66 12.14
C ARG A 118 24.66 -29.38 11.51
N ARG A 119 23.95 -28.42 12.10
CA ARG A 119 22.72 -27.88 11.52
C ARG A 119 23.09 -26.80 10.51
N PHE A 120 22.48 -26.84 9.33
CA PHE A 120 22.60 -25.78 8.33
C PHE A 120 21.33 -24.96 8.30
N VAL A 121 21.47 -23.64 8.18
CA VAL A 121 20.34 -22.72 7.98
C VAL A 121 20.64 -21.85 6.78
N VAL A 122 19.84 -22.00 5.72
CA VAL A 122 19.86 -21.09 4.58
C VAL A 122 18.96 -19.90 4.90
N VAL A 123 19.52 -18.70 4.86
CA VAL A 123 18.80 -17.46 5.15
C VAL A 123 18.47 -16.77 3.84
N LYS A 124 17.19 -16.59 3.53
CA LYS A 124 16.74 -15.76 2.41
C LYS A 124 16.96 -14.29 2.77
N GLU A 125 18.00 -13.68 2.22
CA GLU A 125 18.32 -12.27 2.47
C GLU A 125 17.25 -11.34 1.91
N LEU A 126 17.17 -10.13 2.48
CA LEU A 126 16.23 -9.11 2.01
C LEU A 126 16.60 -8.61 0.60
N PRO A 127 15.62 -8.08 -0.16
CA PRO A 127 15.91 -7.39 -1.43
C PRO A 127 16.93 -6.26 -1.21
N GLY A 128 17.96 -6.19 -2.07
CA GLY A 128 19.03 -5.19 -1.97
C GLY A 128 20.13 -5.52 -0.96
N VAL A 129 20.02 -6.62 -0.20
CA VAL A 129 21.04 -7.07 0.76
C VAL A 129 21.74 -8.31 0.20
N PRO A 130 22.98 -8.22 -0.30
CA PRO A 130 23.64 -9.30 -1.02
C PRO A 130 24.18 -10.45 -0.15
N THR A 131 24.39 -10.22 1.15
CA THR A 131 24.90 -11.24 2.09
C THR A 131 24.13 -11.19 3.42
N LEU A 132 24.44 -12.07 4.39
CA LEU A 132 23.72 -12.14 5.68
C LEU A 132 23.61 -10.79 6.41
N PHE A 133 24.66 -9.96 6.32
CA PHE A 133 24.67 -8.58 6.79
C PHE A 133 25.54 -7.75 5.86
N HIS A 134 25.02 -6.63 5.35
CA HIS A 134 25.70 -5.83 4.34
C HIS A 134 25.62 -4.34 4.66
N VAL A 135 26.78 -3.67 4.70
CA VAL A 135 26.91 -2.21 4.85
C VAL A 135 27.42 -1.59 3.55
N SER A 136 28.47 -2.19 2.98
CA SER A 136 29.09 -1.79 1.72
C SER A 136 29.76 -2.99 1.07
N LYS A 137 30.29 -2.84 -0.15
CA LYS A 137 31.06 -3.93 -0.78
C LYS A 137 32.24 -4.33 0.10
N GLU A 138 32.90 -3.37 0.72
CA GLU A 138 34.07 -3.57 1.55
C GLU A 138 33.73 -3.99 2.98
N THR A 139 32.46 -3.88 3.41
CA THR A 139 32.00 -4.17 4.78
C THR A 139 30.73 -5.04 4.78
N THR A 140 30.92 -6.36 4.94
CA THR A 140 29.88 -7.38 4.76
C THR A 140 30.18 -8.68 5.52
N VAL A 141 29.15 -9.40 5.94
CA VAL A 141 29.21 -10.73 6.58
C VAL A 141 28.63 -11.77 5.62
N VAL A 142 29.40 -12.80 5.29
CA VAL A 142 29.01 -13.83 4.31
C VAL A 142 28.38 -15.06 4.98
N SER A 143 28.86 -15.42 6.16
CA SER A 143 28.40 -16.56 6.95
C SER A 143 28.56 -16.30 8.44
N HIS A 144 27.85 -17.08 9.24
CA HIS A 144 27.88 -16.99 10.70
C HIS A 144 27.76 -18.37 11.31
N VAL A 145 28.41 -18.60 12.45
CA VAL A 145 28.24 -19.80 13.27
C VAL A 145 27.68 -19.45 14.64
N GLY A 146 26.84 -20.32 15.17
CA GLY A 146 26.31 -20.14 16.53
C GLY A 146 25.89 -21.45 17.17
N GLN A 147 25.57 -21.40 18.45
CA GLN A 147 25.10 -22.55 19.25
C GLN A 147 23.71 -23.07 18.82
N GLY A 148 23.04 -22.42 17.86
CA GLY A 148 21.70 -22.79 17.44
C GLY A 148 20.63 -22.40 18.47
N PRO A 149 19.42 -22.98 18.40
CA PRO A 149 18.35 -22.68 19.34
C PRO A 149 18.71 -23.08 20.78
N PRO A 150 18.34 -22.28 21.80
CA PRO A 150 18.73 -22.53 23.20
C PRO A 150 18.30 -23.88 23.76
N TRP A 151 17.27 -24.52 23.19
CA TRP A 151 16.74 -25.80 23.65
C TRP A 151 17.46 -27.02 23.07
N ALA A 152 18.26 -26.85 22.02
CA ALA A 152 18.92 -27.94 21.32
C ALA A 152 20.46 -27.82 21.32
N GLU A 153 21.00 -26.60 21.48
CA GLU A 153 22.43 -26.29 21.48
C GLU A 153 23.21 -26.96 20.33
N ILE A 154 22.55 -27.12 19.17
CA ILE A 154 23.15 -27.76 17.99
C ILE A 154 23.99 -26.71 17.26
N PRO A 155 25.30 -26.93 17.11
CA PRO A 155 26.16 -26.00 16.39
C PRO A 155 25.64 -25.80 14.96
N THR A 156 25.33 -24.54 14.63
CA THR A 156 24.58 -24.15 13.44
C THR A 156 25.43 -23.25 12.55
N ILE A 157 25.49 -23.57 11.26
CA ILE A 157 26.11 -22.76 10.21
C ILE A 157 25.01 -22.03 9.44
N TYR A 158 25.07 -20.71 9.45
CA TYR A 158 24.16 -19.82 8.73
C TYR A 158 24.79 -19.39 7.42
N LEU A 159 24.08 -19.62 6.32
CA LEU A 159 24.52 -19.31 4.96
C LEU A 159 23.46 -18.47 4.25
N GLY A 160 23.90 -17.48 3.49
CA GLY A 160 23.02 -16.69 2.63
C GLY A 160 22.49 -17.48 1.43
N LEU A 161 21.22 -17.31 1.07
CA LEU A 161 20.64 -17.94 -0.11
C LEU A 161 21.32 -17.43 -1.39
N LYS A 162 21.72 -16.16 -1.43
CA LYS A 162 22.40 -15.55 -2.58
C LYS A 162 23.78 -16.13 -2.86
N THR A 163 24.40 -16.76 -1.86
CA THR A 163 25.63 -17.55 -2.07
C THR A 163 25.40 -18.66 -3.09
N PHE A 164 24.29 -19.39 -2.95
CA PHE A 164 23.98 -20.51 -3.84
C PHE A 164 23.56 -20.06 -5.24
N ASP A 165 22.97 -18.87 -5.37
CA ASP A 165 22.68 -18.30 -6.68
C ASP A 165 23.98 -17.99 -7.45
N ALA A 166 25.01 -17.48 -6.75
CA ALA A 166 26.31 -17.21 -7.36
C ALA A 166 26.99 -18.51 -7.82
N LEU A 167 26.94 -19.56 -6.98
CA LEU A 167 27.43 -20.90 -7.35
C LEU A 167 26.69 -21.47 -8.57
N ALA A 168 25.37 -21.35 -8.61
CA ALA A 168 24.56 -21.82 -9.73
C ALA A 168 24.89 -21.06 -11.03
N ALA A 169 25.10 -19.74 -10.94
CA ALA A 169 25.44 -18.90 -12.08
C ALA A 169 26.84 -19.20 -12.63
N GLU A 170 27.82 -19.50 -11.77
CA GLU A 170 29.16 -19.93 -12.18
C GLU A 170 29.14 -21.32 -12.83
N LEU A 171 28.42 -22.28 -12.23
CA LEU A 171 28.31 -23.63 -12.78
C LEU A 171 27.74 -23.63 -14.21
N LYS A 172 26.78 -22.74 -14.51
CA LYS A 172 26.24 -22.54 -15.87
C LYS A 172 27.28 -22.05 -16.87
N LYS A 173 28.30 -21.33 -16.41
CA LYS A 173 29.44 -20.87 -17.21
C LYS A 173 30.59 -21.88 -17.24
N SER A 174 30.37 -23.09 -16.71
CA SER A 174 31.38 -24.15 -16.55
C SER A 174 32.59 -23.73 -15.71
N GLY A 175 32.41 -22.75 -14.80
CA GLY A 175 33.41 -22.39 -13.78
C GLY A 175 33.27 -23.24 -12.51
N ASP A 176 34.32 -23.25 -11.69
CA ASP A 176 34.41 -24.04 -10.44
C ASP A 176 35.08 -23.26 -9.30
N ASP A 177 35.43 -21.98 -9.51
CA ASP A 177 36.25 -21.21 -8.57
C ASP A 177 35.43 -20.81 -7.32
N LEU A 178 34.19 -20.33 -7.50
CA LEU A 178 33.29 -20.05 -6.38
C LEU A 178 32.89 -21.33 -5.64
N PHE A 179 32.72 -22.46 -6.34
CA PHE A 179 32.43 -23.74 -5.69
C PHE A 179 33.59 -24.21 -4.79
N ARG A 180 34.84 -24.10 -5.26
CA ARG A 180 36.02 -24.37 -4.44
C ARG A 180 36.12 -23.42 -3.25
N ALA A 181 35.90 -22.12 -3.49
CA ALA A 181 35.89 -21.13 -2.42
C ALA A 181 34.77 -21.40 -1.39
N PHE A 182 33.60 -21.88 -1.82
CA PHE A 182 32.54 -22.30 -0.92
C PHE A 182 32.93 -23.51 -0.07
N GLY A 183 33.66 -24.49 -0.64
CA GLY A 183 34.26 -25.59 0.13
C GLY A 183 35.22 -25.09 1.23
N LEU A 184 36.07 -24.11 0.91
CA LEU A 184 36.95 -23.47 1.89
C LEU A 184 36.17 -22.70 2.95
N LEU A 185 35.06 -22.04 2.60
CA LEU A 185 34.18 -21.37 3.56
C LEU A 185 33.65 -22.40 4.58
N LEU A 186 33.15 -23.55 4.12
CA LEU A 186 32.65 -24.60 5.03
C LEU A 186 33.75 -25.13 5.96
N MET A 187 34.97 -25.26 5.47
CA MET A 187 36.13 -25.67 6.27
C MET A 187 36.46 -24.63 7.36
N ILE A 188 36.38 -23.34 7.02
CA ILE A 188 36.57 -22.24 7.98
C ILE A 188 35.49 -22.28 9.07
N GLU A 189 34.22 -22.44 8.69
CA GLU A 189 33.11 -22.47 9.64
C GLU A 189 33.13 -23.71 10.54
N GLU A 190 33.51 -24.88 10.00
CA GLU A 190 33.75 -26.06 10.82
C GLU A 190 34.85 -25.79 11.85
N ARG A 191 35.96 -25.18 11.43
CA ARG A 191 37.06 -24.84 12.34
C ARG A 191 36.62 -23.84 13.39
N ALA A 192 35.84 -22.82 13.03
CA ALA A 192 35.30 -21.84 13.95
C ALA A 192 34.44 -22.49 15.04
N ILE A 193 33.62 -23.50 14.69
CA ILE A 193 32.87 -24.29 15.67
C ILE A 193 33.81 -25.07 16.59
N GLN A 194 34.86 -25.69 16.07
CA GLN A 194 35.86 -26.43 16.88
C GLN A 194 36.63 -25.52 17.85
N THR A 195 36.82 -24.25 17.51
CA THR A 195 37.52 -23.24 18.34
C THR A 195 36.57 -22.42 19.22
N GLY A 196 35.34 -22.91 19.45
CA GLY A 196 34.39 -22.27 20.36
C GLY A 196 33.58 -21.14 19.72
N TYR A 197 33.22 -21.27 18.44
CA TYR A 197 32.50 -20.27 17.63
C TYR A 197 33.29 -18.99 17.38
N HIS A 198 34.62 -19.12 17.23
CA HIS A 198 35.52 -17.99 17.03
C HIS A 198 36.45 -18.19 15.84
N HIS A 199 36.46 -17.23 14.93
CA HIS A 199 37.36 -17.16 13.78
C HIS A 199 38.76 -16.66 14.19
N THR A 200 39.52 -17.51 14.92
CA THR A 200 40.86 -17.16 15.43
C THR A 200 42.00 -17.76 14.62
N THR A 201 41.70 -18.65 13.67
CA THR A 201 42.72 -19.32 12.86
C THR A 201 43.24 -18.38 11.78
N VAL A 202 44.57 -18.24 11.70
CA VAL A 202 45.22 -17.50 10.62
C VAL A 202 45.39 -18.42 9.42
N TYR A 203 44.68 -18.12 8.34
CA TYR A 203 44.75 -18.89 7.09
C TYR A 203 45.80 -18.29 6.14
N PRO A 204 46.38 -19.10 5.22
CA PRO A 204 47.33 -18.56 4.25
C PRO A 204 46.64 -17.64 3.22
N PRO A 205 47.43 -16.83 2.47
CA PRO A 205 46.89 -15.77 1.61
C PRO A 205 45.96 -16.27 0.48
N ASP A 206 46.17 -17.50 0.00
CA ASP A 206 45.35 -18.16 -1.02
C ASP A 206 43.90 -18.37 -0.56
N ILE A 207 43.70 -18.78 0.69
CA ILE A 207 42.36 -18.91 1.29
C ILE A 207 41.68 -17.54 1.42
N SER A 208 42.42 -16.52 1.87
CA SER A 208 41.90 -15.15 1.96
C SER A 208 41.51 -14.60 0.58
N PHE A 209 42.28 -14.91 -0.46
CA PHE A 209 41.96 -14.56 -1.84
C PHE A 209 40.68 -15.28 -2.30
N ALA A 210 40.58 -16.59 -2.08
CA ALA A 210 39.39 -17.37 -2.42
C ALA A 210 38.12 -16.85 -1.72
N MET A 211 38.21 -16.47 -0.44
CA MET A 211 37.08 -15.84 0.28
C MET A 211 36.66 -14.51 -0.34
N ASN A 212 37.61 -13.66 -0.74
CA ASN A 212 37.28 -12.42 -1.43
C ASN A 212 36.62 -12.66 -2.77
N VAL A 213 37.12 -13.63 -3.55
CA VAL A 213 36.51 -14.05 -4.82
C VAL A 213 35.07 -14.52 -4.60
N LEU A 214 34.82 -15.33 -3.55
CA LEU A 214 33.47 -15.75 -3.19
C LEU A 214 32.58 -14.55 -2.86
N VAL A 215 33.00 -13.68 -1.95
CA VAL A 215 32.22 -12.51 -1.53
C VAL A 215 31.92 -11.58 -2.70
N ASP A 216 32.90 -11.30 -3.55
CA ASP A 216 32.73 -10.45 -4.72
C ASP A 216 31.80 -11.11 -5.75
N GLY A 217 31.91 -12.43 -5.95
CA GLY A 217 31.02 -13.21 -6.78
C GLY A 217 29.57 -13.16 -6.29
N VAL A 218 29.35 -13.30 -4.97
CA VAL A 218 28.01 -13.19 -4.36
C VAL A 218 27.45 -11.79 -4.53
N ILE A 219 28.23 -10.73 -4.26
CA ILE A 219 27.78 -9.35 -4.42
C ILE A 219 27.46 -9.03 -5.88
N ALA A 220 28.32 -9.44 -6.82
CA ALA A 220 28.12 -9.19 -8.25
C ALA A 220 26.90 -9.94 -8.78
N ASN A 221 26.76 -11.23 -8.42
CA ASN A 221 25.63 -12.03 -8.84
C ASN A 221 24.32 -11.54 -8.21
N ALA A 222 24.31 -11.14 -6.94
CA ALA A 222 23.14 -10.55 -6.30
C ALA A 222 22.66 -9.29 -7.04
N GLN A 223 23.59 -8.44 -7.50
CA GLN A 223 23.26 -7.26 -8.29
C GLN A 223 22.70 -7.61 -9.68
N GLN A 224 23.20 -8.68 -10.32
CA GLN A 224 22.71 -9.15 -11.62
C GLN A 224 21.36 -9.87 -11.53
N PHE A 225 21.20 -10.77 -10.56
CA PHE A 225 19.93 -11.46 -10.30
C PHE A 225 18.84 -10.47 -9.89
N GLU A 226 19.15 -9.42 -9.13
CA GLU A 226 18.18 -8.35 -8.86
C GLU A 226 17.88 -7.48 -10.09
N MET A 227 18.79 -7.41 -11.07
CA MET A 227 18.53 -6.77 -12.37
C MET A 227 17.67 -7.65 -13.30
N GLU A 228 17.83 -8.97 -13.27
CA GLU A 228 17.00 -9.96 -13.99
C GLU A 228 15.67 -10.29 -13.29
N GLU A 229 15.61 -10.19 -11.95
CA GLU A 229 14.38 -10.33 -11.14
C GLU A 229 13.46 -9.12 -11.26
N VAL A 230 13.92 -8.10 -11.96
CA VAL A 230 13.01 -7.07 -12.40
C VAL A 230 12.30 -7.67 -13.57
N PRO A 231 10.97 -7.80 -13.49
CA PRO A 231 10.23 -8.34 -14.60
C PRO A 231 10.63 -7.52 -15.83
N GLU A 232 11.25 -8.18 -16.83
CA GLU A 232 10.89 -7.88 -18.21
C GLU A 232 9.39 -7.72 -18.18
N ALA A 233 8.91 -6.53 -18.57
CA ALA A 233 7.49 -6.23 -18.64
C ALA A 233 6.83 -7.46 -19.26
N PRO A 234 6.07 -8.25 -18.47
CA PRO A 234 5.64 -9.54 -18.95
C PRO A 234 4.83 -9.24 -20.20
N ALA A 235 5.16 -9.90 -21.32
CA ALA A 235 4.31 -9.87 -22.51
C ALA A 235 2.87 -9.96 -22.03
N GLU A 236 2.08 -8.89 -22.24
CA GLU A 236 0.84 -8.61 -21.50
C GLU A 236 0.02 -9.90 -21.38
N LYS A 237 0.15 -10.59 -20.24
CA LYS A 237 -0.66 -11.77 -19.99
C LYS A 237 -2.07 -11.23 -19.91
N ARG A 238 -2.90 -11.52 -20.93
CA ARG A 238 -4.32 -11.14 -20.96
C ARG A 238 -4.92 -11.37 -19.59
N VAL A 239 -5.14 -10.27 -18.88
CA VAL A 239 -5.69 -10.32 -17.54
C VAL A 239 -7.12 -10.82 -17.68
N ARG A 240 -7.46 -11.88 -16.95
CA ARG A 240 -8.81 -12.43 -16.96
C ARG A 240 -9.77 -11.35 -16.44
N LYS A 241 -10.73 -10.93 -17.28
CA LYS A 241 -11.75 -9.95 -16.90
C LYS A 241 -12.52 -10.38 -15.65
N PHE A 242 -12.98 -9.40 -14.88
CA PHE A 242 -13.88 -9.63 -13.75
C PHE A 242 -15.21 -10.22 -14.25
N SER A 243 -15.62 -11.35 -13.69
CA SER A 243 -16.82 -12.07 -14.12
C SER A 243 -17.98 -11.92 -13.14
N GLU A 244 -19.22 -12.08 -13.61
CA GLU A 244 -20.41 -12.09 -12.75
C GLU A 244 -20.34 -13.17 -11.66
N ALA A 245 -19.80 -14.35 -11.99
CA ALA A 245 -19.53 -15.40 -11.00
C ALA A 245 -18.54 -14.94 -9.92
N SER A 246 -17.53 -14.15 -10.29
CA SER A 246 -16.62 -13.54 -9.32
C SER A 246 -17.33 -12.49 -8.47
N ARG A 247 -18.22 -11.68 -9.05
CA ARG A 247 -19.06 -10.73 -8.31
C ARG A 247 -19.89 -11.43 -7.24
N LYS A 248 -20.68 -12.45 -7.63
CA LYS A 248 -21.53 -13.23 -6.73
C LYS A 248 -20.73 -13.88 -5.60
N ARG A 249 -19.55 -14.42 -5.92
CA ARG A 249 -18.64 -15.02 -4.93
C ARG A 249 -18.20 -13.99 -3.88
N HIS A 250 -17.66 -12.85 -4.31
CA HIS A 250 -17.16 -11.84 -3.35
C HIS A 250 -18.29 -11.20 -2.55
N LEU A 251 -19.48 -10.97 -3.12
CA LEU A 251 -20.63 -10.49 -2.35
C LEU A 251 -21.00 -11.47 -1.24
N ARG A 252 -21.11 -12.76 -1.57
CA ARG A 252 -21.40 -13.81 -0.57
C ARG A 252 -20.31 -13.91 0.50
N ASP A 253 -19.04 -13.77 0.12
CA ASP A 253 -17.93 -13.90 1.07
C ASP A 253 -17.78 -12.62 1.93
N LEU A 254 -18.11 -11.44 1.40
CA LEU A 254 -18.21 -10.18 2.16
C LEU A 254 -19.43 -10.14 3.09
N ASP A 255 -20.49 -10.90 2.80
CA ASP A 255 -21.67 -11.04 3.67
C ASP A 255 -21.64 -12.34 4.50
N ALA A 256 -20.50 -13.04 4.55
CA ALA A 256 -20.40 -14.29 5.29
C ALA A 256 -20.71 -14.06 6.78
N ARG A 257 -21.64 -14.84 7.33
CA ARG A 257 -22.05 -14.79 8.74
C ARG A 257 -21.46 -15.93 9.55
N ALA A 258 -21.36 -15.76 10.87
CA ALA A 258 -20.90 -16.81 11.77
C ALA A 258 -21.91 -17.97 11.82
N HIS A 259 -21.43 -19.22 11.78
CA HIS A 259 -22.26 -20.41 11.61
C HIS A 259 -23.32 -20.64 12.71
N ARG A 260 -23.17 -20.00 13.87
CA ARG A 260 -24.09 -20.08 15.02
C ARG A 260 -24.62 -18.74 15.51
N ASP A 261 -24.27 -17.67 14.80
CA ASP A 261 -24.66 -16.31 15.16
C ASP A 261 -24.83 -15.50 13.87
N PRO A 262 -25.99 -15.63 13.21
CA PRO A 262 -26.22 -15.02 11.90
C PRO A 262 -26.26 -13.49 11.95
N LEU A 263 -26.40 -12.90 13.15
CA LEU A 263 -26.32 -11.45 13.33
C LEU A 263 -24.86 -10.96 13.28
N ASN A 264 -23.89 -11.85 13.48
CA ASN A 264 -22.47 -11.52 13.45
C ASN A 264 -21.78 -12.00 12.16
N PHE A 265 -20.84 -11.18 11.69
CA PHE A 265 -20.03 -11.46 10.51
C PHE A 265 -18.92 -12.50 10.78
N ASN A 266 -18.54 -13.27 9.76
CA ASN A 266 -17.43 -14.22 9.80
C ASN A 266 -16.11 -13.51 9.43
N TYR A 267 -15.46 -12.96 10.45
CA TYR A 267 -14.25 -12.15 10.31
C TYR A 267 -13.23 -12.70 9.31
N ASP A 268 -12.83 -13.98 9.42
CA ASP A 268 -11.79 -14.56 8.56
C ASP A 268 -12.20 -14.58 7.09
N ARG A 269 -13.43 -15.02 6.80
CA ARG A 269 -13.94 -15.08 5.42
C ARG A 269 -14.11 -13.69 4.81
N ASN A 270 -14.63 -12.75 5.59
CA ASN A 270 -14.83 -11.39 5.11
C ASN A 270 -13.46 -10.70 4.87
N LEU A 271 -12.45 -10.94 5.72
CA LEU A 271 -11.08 -10.44 5.55
C LEU A 271 -10.40 -11.02 4.31
N GLU A 272 -10.49 -12.34 4.08
CA GLU A 272 -9.99 -12.99 2.87
C GLU A 272 -10.59 -12.40 1.59
N ALA A 273 -11.89 -12.07 1.63
CA ALA A 273 -12.58 -11.44 0.51
C ALA A 273 -11.98 -10.06 0.17
N VAL A 274 -11.71 -9.21 1.18
CA VAL A 274 -11.07 -7.91 0.97
C VAL A 274 -9.64 -8.06 0.47
N MET A 275 -8.85 -8.99 1.01
CA MET A 275 -7.49 -9.27 0.51
C MET A 275 -7.47 -9.82 -0.92
N SER A 276 -8.49 -10.57 -1.31
CA SER A 276 -8.71 -10.97 -2.71
C SER A 276 -9.00 -9.74 -3.58
N LEU A 277 -9.87 -8.83 -3.14
CA LEU A 277 -10.18 -7.60 -3.86
C LEU A 277 -8.97 -6.68 -4.01
N GLU A 278 -8.09 -6.57 -3.00
CA GLU A 278 -6.83 -5.83 -3.10
C GLU A 278 -5.95 -6.35 -4.24
N ARG A 279 -5.74 -7.67 -4.30
CA ARG A 279 -4.94 -8.32 -5.34
C ARG A 279 -5.52 -8.08 -6.73
N LEU A 280 -6.84 -8.07 -6.85
CA LEU A 280 -7.54 -7.77 -8.10
C LEU A 280 -7.41 -6.30 -8.48
N ALA A 281 -7.58 -5.37 -7.53
CA ALA A 281 -7.43 -3.94 -7.75
C ALA A 281 -6.03 -3.60 -8.29
N ARG A 282 -4.98 -4.12 -7.62
CA ARG A 282 -3.59 -3.98 -8.05
C ARG A 282 -3.39 -4.46 -9.50
N ARG A 283 -3.90 -5.66 -9.79
CA ARG A 283 -3.75 -6.29 -11.11
C ARG A 283 -4.45 -5.49 -12.21
N TYR A 284 -5.71 -5.09 -12.01
CA TYR A 284 -6.48 -4.39 -13.04
C TYR A 284 -6.00 -2.95 -13.24
N LYS A 285 -5.59 -2.26 -12.18
CA LYS A 285 -4.98 -0.92 -12.29
C LYS A 285 -3.68 -0.94 -13.09
N GLY A 286 -2.79 -1.90 -12.80
CA GLY A 286 -1.53 -2.06 -13.53
C GLY A 286 -1.69 -2.54 -14.98
N ALA A 287 -2.73 -3.35 -15.26
CA ALA A 287 -2.99 -3.87 -16.61
C ALA A 287 -3.87 -2.97 -17.49
N GLY A 288 -4.29 -1.80 -16.99
CA GLY A 288 -5.16 -0.89 -17.74
C GLY A 288 -6.61 -1.36 -17.92
N ASP A 289 -7.09 -2.32 -17.12
CA ASP A 289 -8.47 -2.85 -17.23
C ASP A 289 -9.43 -2.06 -16.34
N GLY A 290 -9.82 -0.87 -16.81
CA GLY A 290 -10.71 0.03 -16.08
C GLY A 290 -12.12 -0.53 -15.83
N GLU A 291 -12.64 -1.40 -16.71
CA GLU A 291 -13.95 -2.04 -16.52
C GLU A 291 -13.92 -3.02 -15.34
N SER A 292 -12.95 -3.93 -15.32
CA SER A 292 -12.79 -4.88 -14.22
C SER A 292 -12.43 -4.17 -12.91
N LEU A 293 -11.61 -3.12 -12.97
CA LEU A 293 -11.28 -2.30 -11.80
C LEU A 293 -12.52 -1.61 -11.23
N ARG A 294 -13.43 -1.13 -12.07
CA ARG A 294 -14.71 -0.52 -11.63
C ARG A 294 -15.56 -1.51 -10.84
N GLU A 295 -15.63 -2.78 -11.25
CA GLU A 295 -16.34 -3.81 -10.49
C GLU A 295 -15.70 -4.06 -9.11
N VAL A 296 -14.37 -4.05 -9.04
CA VAL A 296 -13.67 -4.17 -7.76
C VAL A 296 -13.94 -2.95 -6.87
N VAL A 297 -13.92 -1.74 -7.42
CA VAL A 297 -14.25 -0.49 -6.70
C VAL A 297 -15.68 -0.54 -6.14
N ARG A 298 -16.66 -1.04 -6.90
CA ARG A 298 -18.05 -1.20 -6.42
C ARG A 298 -18.09 -2.08 -5.16
N LEU A 299 -17.40 -3.22 -5.17
CA LEU A 299 -17.35 -4.13 -4.02
C LEU A 299 -16.58 -3.56 -2.84
N LEU A 300 -15.46 -2.86 -3.09
CA LEU A 300 -14.69 -2.19 -2.04
C LEU A 300 -15.48 -1.03 -1.41
N THR A 301 -16.28 -0.31 -2.18
CA THR A 301 -17.15 0.76 -1.67
C THR A 301 -18.19 0.18 -0.70
N ALA A 302 -18.80 -0.97 -1.04
CA ALA A 302 -19.67 -1.68 -0.11
C ALA A 302 -18.91 -2.15 1.14
N ALA A 303 -17.70 -2.70 0.97
CA ALA A 303 -16.86 -3.13 2.09
C ALA A 303 -16.38 -1.98 3.00
N ALA A 304 -16.30 -0.75 2.49
CA ALA A 304 -15.99 0.44 3.29
C ALA A 304 -17.15 0.84 4.23
N GLY A 305 -18.36 0.34 4.00
CA GLY A 305 -19.50 0.48 4.91
C GLY A 305 -19.64 -0.66 5.93
N HIS A 306 -18.71 -1.61 5.96
CA HIS A 306 -18.84 -2.84 6.74
C HIS A 306 -18.67 -2.61 8.26
N ASP A 307 -19.41 -3.38 9.07
CA ASP A 307 -19.41 -3.26 10.55
C ASP A 307 -18.07 -3.64 11.20
N ILE A 308 -17.40 -4.67 10.69
CA ILE A 308 -16.03 -5.01 11.06
C ILE A 308 -15.06 -3.88 10.67
N HIS A 309 -14.51 -3.22 11.69
CA HIS A 309 -13.59 -2.09 11.55
C HIS A 309 -12.40 -2.36 10.61
N GLU A 310 -11.76 -3.52 10.70
CA GLU A 310 -10.59 -3.83 9.88
C GLU A 310 -10.91 -3.93 8.38
N ILE A 311 -12.06 -4.51 8.06
CA ILE A 311 -12.55 -4.66 6.68
C ILE A 311 -12.82 -3.29 6.09
N ARG A 312 -13.55 -2.45 6.84
CA ARG A 312 -13.78 -1.05 6.49
C ARG A 312 -12.48 -0.29 6.25
N ASN A 313 -11.52 -0.39 7.19
CA ASN A 313 -10.26 0.31 7.09
C ASN A 313 -9.44 -0.14 5.87
N ARG A 314 -9.31 -1.45 5.66
CA ARG A 314 -8.59 -2.00 4.50
C ARG A 314 -9.25 -1.62 3.18
N ALA A 315 -10.57 -1.71 3.09
CA ALA A 315 -11.31 -1.29 1.90
C ALA A 315 -11.05 0.19 1.57
N SER A 316 -11.10 1.07 2.57
CA SER A 316 -10.77 2.49 2.42
C SER A 316 -9.33 2.73 1.95
N ILE A 317 -8.35 1.99 2.50
CA ILE A 317 -6.95 2.07 2.05
C ILE A 317 -6.80 1.63 0.60
N ILE A 318 -7.47 0.53 0.20
CA ILE A 318 -7.42 0.04 -1.18
C ILE A 318 -8.08 1.05 -2.13
N LEU A 319 -9.20 1.65 -1.73
CA LEU A 319 -9.86 2.71 -2.50
C LEU A 319 -8.94 3.92 -2.67
N GLU A 320 -8.25 4.38 -1.62
CA GLU A 320 -7.24 5.46 -1.74
C GLU A 320 -6.19 5.10 -2.79
N ARG A 321 -5.64 3.88 -2.74
CA ARG A 321 -4.63 3.42 -3.71
C ARG A 321 -5.16 3.37 -5.14
N VAL A 322 -6.43 3.01 -5.33
CA VAL A 322 -7.07 3.00 -6.65
C VAL A 322 -7.25 4.43 -7.17
N PHE A 323 -7.76 5.34 -6.34
CA PHE A 323 -8.07 6.71 -6.74
C PHE A 323 -6.85 7.63 -6.79
N ALA A 324 -5.75 7.29 -6.11
CA ALA A 324 -4.55 8.10 -6.14
C ALA A 324 -3.92 8.09 -7.55
N PRO A 325 -3.43 9.24 -8.06
CA PRO A 325 -2.82 9.36 -9.40
C PRO A 325 -1.38 8.82 -9.43
N LYS A 326 -1.10 7.78 -8.64
CA LYS A 326 0.21 7.12 -8.45
C LYS A 326 0.07 5.61 -8.62
N GLU A 327 1.20 4.92 -8.69
CA GLU A 327 1.29 3.47 -8.75
C GLU A 327 0.55 2.84 -7.57
N PHE A 328 -0.07 1.66 -7.75
CA PHE A 328 -0.93 1.07 -6.70
C PHE A 328 -0.18 0.85 -5.38
N ASP A 329 1.08 0.44 -5.47
CA ASP A 329 1.94 0.14 -4.32
C ASP A 329 2.74 1.35 -3.79
N ALA A 330 2.57 2.53 -4.38
CA ALA A 330 3.20 3.74 -3.88
C ALA A 330 2.75 4.05 -2.44
N PRO A 331 3.56 4.76 -1.63
CA PRO A 331 3.19 5.09 -0.27
C PRO A 331 1.90 5.91 -0.19
N LEU A 332 1.07 5.64 0.83
CA LEU A 332 -0.14 6.42 1.09
C LEU A 332 0.21 7.89 1.37
N ALA A 333 -0.71 8.80 1.06
CA ALA A 333 -0.53 10.20 1.42
C ALA A 333 -0.60 10.36 2.94
N THR A 334 0.48 10.86 3.55
CA THR A 334 0.59 11.10 5.01
C THR A 334 0.73 12.57 5.37
N ARG A 335 1.04 13.43 4.39
CA ARG A 335 1.15 14.88 4.55
C ARG A 335 0.20 15.59 3.60
N PHE A 336 -0.59 16.53 4.11
CA PHE A 336 -1.55 17.31 3.32
C PHE A 336 -1.17 18.79 3.36
N ILE A 337 -1.08 19.40 2.19
CA ILE A 337 -0.62 20.78 2.01
C ILE A 337 -1.69 21.51 1.19
N ASN A 338 -2.09 22.70 1.62
CA ASN A 338 -2.94 23.58 0.83
C ASN A 338 -2.10 24.75 0.31
N VAL A 339 -2.18 25.02 -0.98
CA VAL A 339 -1.50 26.15 -1.64
C VAL A 339 -2.49 26.89 -2.54
N SER A 340 -2.22 28.16 -2.79
CA SER A 340 -2.98 28.95 -3.76
C SER A 340 -2.36 28.84 -5.15
N THR A 341 -3.17 28.96 -6.19
CA THR A 341 -2.69 29.02 -7.58
C THR A 341 -1.70 30.15 -7.78
N GLY A 342 -0.60 29.86 -8.46
CA GLY A 342 0.50 30.79 -8.73
C GLY A 342 1.55 30.86 -7.62
N ASN A 343 1.33 30.23 -6.48
CA ASN A 343 2.29 30.24 -5.37
C ASN A 343 3.34 29.13 -5.53
N GLU A 344 4.53 29.43 -5.02
CA GLU A 344 5.60 28.46 -4.81
C GLU A 344 5.47 27.83 -3.42
N TYR A 345 5.68 26.53 -3.34
CA TYR A 345 5.77 25.81 -2.08
C TYR A 345 7.17 25.24 -1.91
N HIS A 346 7.77 25.55 -0.76
CA HIS A 346 9.06 25.03 -0.35
C HIS A 346 8.85 23.73 0.43
N PHE A 347 9.10 22.62 -0.24
CA PHE A 347 9.11 21.31 0.40
C PHE A 347 10.35 21.18 1.26
N THR A 348 10.15 20.68 2.47
CA THR A 348 11.22 20.35 3.42
C THR A 348 10.99 18.94 3.95
N PHE A 349 12.08 18.17 4.01
CA PHE A 349 12.08 16.76 4.40
C PHE A 349 13.26 16.49 5.31
N GLU A 350 13.03 15.64 6.32
CA GLU A 350 14.09 15.04 7.14
C GLU A 350 14.23 13.58 6.70
N ILE A 351 15.41 13.24 6.17
CA ILE A 351 15.70 11.90 5.65
C ILE A 351 16.97 11.39 6.33
N PRO A 352 16.84 10.47 7.30
CA PRO A 352 17.97 9.98 8.06
C PRO A 352 18.87 9.05 7.26
N GLY A 353 20.15 9.04 7.62
CA GLY A 353 21.17 8.20 7.00
C GLY A 353 22.12 8.93 6.05
N PRO A 354 22.96 8.18 5.31
CA PRO A 354 24.01 8.77 4.47
C PRO A 354 23.40 9.60 3.33
N THR A 355 24.07 10.69 2.97
CA THR A 355 23.65 11.55 1.87
C THR A 355 23.49 10.74 0.58
N ALA A 356 22.29 10.80 0.01
CA ALA A 356 21.94 10.14 -1.24
C ALA A 356 21.27 11.13 -2.20
N SER A 357 21.21 10.76 -3.48
CA SER A 357 20.46 11.54 -4.47
C SER A 357 18.97 11.21 -4.32
N TYR A 358 18.20 12.17 -3.82
CA TYR A 358 16.76 12.06 -3.71
C TYR A 358 16.06 12.95 -4.75
N LEU A 359 14.88 12.51 -5.20
CA LEU A 359 14.00 13.29 -6.06
C LEU A 359 12.63 13.39 -5.38
N LEU A 360 12.01 14.56 -5.48
CA LEU A 360 10.60 14.76 -5.23
C LEU A 360 9.84 14.46 -6.52
N ARG A 361 9.04 13.40 -6.52
CA ARG A 361 8.13 13.06 -7.62
C ARG A 361 6.76 13.64 -7.33
N ILE A 362 6.25 14.49 -8.21
CA ILE A 362 4.94 15.13 -8.11
C ILE A 362 4.05 14.59 -9.23
N TYR A 363 2.98 13.91 -8.83
CA TYR A 363 1.99 13.29 -9.70
C TYR A 363 0.88 14.29 -10.02
N ARG A 364 0.56 14.42 -11.31
CA ARG A 364 -0.49 15.32 -11.81
C ARG A 364 -1.79 14.56 -11.95
N SER A 365 -2.85 15.12 -11.38
CA SER A 365 -4.20 14.57 -11.52
C SER A 365 -4.85 15.09 -12.81
N ARG A 366 -4.64 14.39 -13.93
CA ARG A 366 -5.32 14.69 -15.21
C ARG A 366 -6.53 13.77 -15.40
N PHE A 367 -7.59 14.03 -14.66
CA PHE A 367 -8.80 13.22 -14.72
C PHE A 367 -9.51 13.35 -16.08
N ARG A 368 -9.60 12.26 -16.85
CA ARG A 368 -10.30 12.20 -18.15
C ARG A 368 -11.65 11.45 -18.11
N GLY A 369 -12.26 11.29 -16.93
CA GLY A 369 -13.60 10.69 -16.80
C GLY A 369 -13.62 9.19 -16.44
N GLY A 370 -12.61 8.68 -15.74
CA GLY A 370 -12.50 7.27 -15.36
C GLY A 370 -11.62 7.05 -14.12
N LEU A 371 -11.43 5.78 -13.72
CA LEU A 371 -10.48 5.43 -12.65
C LEU A 371 -9.04 5.62 -13.14
N PHE A 372 -8.13 6.08 -12.28
CA PHE A 372 -6.71 6.21 -12.61
C PHE A 372 -6.08 4.83 -12.84
N LEU A 373 -5.63 4.58 -14.06
CA LEU A 373 -4.84 3.41 -14.42
C LEU A 373 -3.34 3.75 -14.36
N GLU A 374 -2.47 2.75 -14.26
CA GLU A 374 -1.03 3.04 -14.24
C GLU A 374 -0.53 3.62 -15.57
N SER A 375 -1.23 3.32 -16.68
CA SER A 375 -1.00 3.93 -17.99
C SER A 375 -1.30 5.44 -18.03
N ASP A 376 -2.09 5.95 -17.08
CA ASP A 376 -2.50 7.35 -17.01
C ASP A 376 -1.59 8.20 -16.11
N ILE A 377 -0.58 7.57 -15.48
CA ILE A 377 0.31 8.23 -14.54
C ILE A 377 1.15 9.28 -15.28
N ASP A 378 0.99 10.54 -14.86
CA ASP A 378 1.76 11.70 -15.32
C ASP A 378 2.45 12.33 -14.11
N TYR A 379 3.78 12.45 -14.14
CA TYR A 379 4.54 13.05 -13.05
C TYR A 379 5.72 13.88 -13.54
N THR A 380 6.17 14.77 -12.67
CA THR A 380 7.43 15.51 -12.79
C THR A 380 8.33 15.19 -11.60
N GLU A 381 9.64 15.08 -11.85
CA GLU A 381 10.64 14.84 -10.80
C GLU A 381 11.53 16.07 -10.62
N ILE A 382 11.74 16.44 -9.36
CA ILE A 382 12.57 17.58 -8.96
C ILE A 382 13.67 17.06 -8.05
N PRO A 383 14.96 17.26 -8.37
CA PRO A 383 16.04 16.90 -7.45
C PRO A 383 15.89 17.60 -6.11
N LEU A 384 16.06 16.86 -5.01
CA LEU A 384 16.13 17.48 -3.69
C LEU A 384 17.52 18.09 -3.47
N GLU A 385 17.55 19.32 -3.00
CA GLU A 385 18.75 20.01 -2.54
C GLU A 385 19.08 19.57 -1.12
N HIS A 386 20.36 19.25 -0.85
CA HIS A 386 20.81 18.87 0.48
C HIS A 386 21.20 20.11 1.27
N GLY A 387 20.44 20.42 2.32
CA GLY A 387 20.66 21.58 3.19
C GLY A 387 21.67 21.34 4.32
N GLY A 388 22.26 20.14 4.40
CA GLY A 388 23.15 19.72 5.49
C GLY A 388 22.46 18.79 6.50
N GLY A 389 23.25 17.92 7.14
CA GLY A 389 22.73 16.88 8.04
C GLY A 389 21.72 15.98 7.32
N GLU A 390 20.52 15.84 7.88
CA GLU A 390 19.42 15.02 7.35
C GLU A 390 18.36 15.85 6.60
N HIS A 391 18.63 17.14 6.31
CA HIS A 391 17.64 18.05 5.72
C HIS A 391 17.74 18.12 4.19
N TYR A 392 16.59 18.00 3.54
CA TYR A 392 16.44 18.09 2.09
C TYR A 392 15.28 19.01 1.72
N SER A 393 15.41 19.74 0.62
CA SER A 393 14.37 20.65 0.15
C SER A 393 14.20 20.68 -1.36
N ALA A 394 13.02 21.11 -1.80
CA ALA A 394 12.75 21.41 -3.20
C ALA A 394 11.68 22.50 -3.30
N LEU A 395 11.73 23.28 -4.37
CA LEU A 395 10.76 24.33 -4.65
C LEU A 395 9.90 23.91 -5.85
N GLN A 396 8.58 24.05 -5.72
CA GLN A 396 7.65 23.83 -6.83
C GLN A 396 6.59 24.92 -6.86
N ARG A 397 6.35 25.46 -8.05
CA ARG A 397 5.24 26.36 -8.33
C ARG A 397 3.99 25.60 -8.77
N PHE A 398 2.82 25.98 -8.28
CA PHE A 398 1.55 25.34 -8.62
C PHE A 398 0.60 26.33 -9.31
N ASP A 399 0.48 26.25 -10.63
CA ASP A 399 -0.28 27.22 -11.43
C ASP A 399 -1.72 26.78 -11.76
N GLU A 400 -2.05 25.50 -11.59
CA GLU A 400 -3.37 24.95 -11.92
C GLU A 400 -4.10 24.44 -10.66
N TYR A 401 -5.40 24.77 -10.54
CA TYR A 401 -6.27 24.23 -9.51
C TYR A 401 -6.35 22.70 -9.57
N GLY A 402 -6.55 22.07 -8.42
CA GLY A 402 -6.74 20.63 -8.32
C GLY A 402 -5.93 20.03 -7.19
N HIS A 403 -5.53 18.77 -7.33
CA HIS A 403 -4.67 18.11 -6.37
C HIS A 403 -3.51 17.40 -7.07
N TYR A 404 -2.39 17.34 -6.36
CA TYR A 404 -1.16 16.67 -6.77
C TYR A 404 -0.75 15.73 -5.64
N ASP A 405 -0.55 14.46 -5.93
CA ASP A 405 0.11 13.58 -4.97
C ASP A 405 1.63 13.75 -5.13
N PHE A 406 2.41 13.54 -4.07
CA PHE A 406 3.86 13.54 -4.15
C PHE A 406 4.47 12.40 -3.35
N THR A 407 5.64 11.95 -3.78
CA THR A 407 6.49 11.00 -3.06
C THR A 407 7.96 11.38 -3.17
N VAL A 408 8.75 11.08 -2.15
CA VAL A 408 10.22 11.14 -2.24
C VAL A 408 10.74 9.79 -2.72
N VAL A 409 11.60 9.83 -3.74
CA VAL A 409 12.27 8.65 -4.28
C VAL A 409 13.79 8.80 -4.14
N ALA A 410 14.45 7.73 -3.72
CA ALA A 410 15.90 7.62 -3.74
C ALA A 410 16.34 7.18 -5.14
N ARG A 411 17.19 7.98 -5.79
CA ARG A 411 17.79 7.67 -7.09
C ARG A 411 19.00 6.76 -6.88
N LYS A 412 18.91 5.53 -7.38
CA LYS A 412 20.04 4.60 -7.53
C LYS A 412 20.54 4.62 -8.98
N ARG A 413 21.74 4.07 -9.22
CA ARG A 413 22.40 4.07 -10.55
C ARG A 413 21.53 3.58 -11.71
N THR A 414 20.59 2.66 -11.44
CA THR A 414 19.75 2.02 -12.48
C THR A 414 18.26 2.12 -12.20
N ARG A 415 17.84 2.58 -11.00
CA ARG A 415 16.43 2.55 -10.54
C ARG A 415 16.15 3.62 -9.50
N SER A 416 14.89 4.01 -9.37
CA SER A 416 14.39 4.82 -8.26
C SER A 416 13.58 3.94 -7.31
N THR A 417 13.74 4.14 -6.00
CA THR A 417 12.95 3.45 -4.97
C THR A 417 12.26 4.45 -4.06
N TRP A 418 10.99 4.26 -3.73
CA TRP A 418 10.30 5.13 -2.77
C TRP A 418 10.98 5.10 -1.41
N VAL A 419 11.03 6.26 -0.75
CA VAL A 419 11.50 6.38 0.63
C VAL A 419 10.29 6.25 1.54
N ASN A 420 10.17 5.11 2.22
CA ASN A 420 9.00 4.78 3.04
C ASN A 420 9.15 5.32 4.47
N LEU A 421 9.24 6.64 4.62
CA LEU A 421 9.23 7.33 5.91
C LEU A 421 8.02 8.27 6.02
N PRO A 422 7.50 8.50 7.25
CA PRO A 422 6.40 9.44 7.46
C PRO A 422 6.70 10.83 6.89
N GLY A 423 5.71 11.47 6.26
CA GLY A 423 5.84 12.83 5.74
C GLY A 423 6.55 12.96 4.39
N LEU A 424 7.12 11.87 3.86
CA LEU A 424 7.76 11.82 2.54
C LEU A 424 6.81 11.44 1.39
N SER A 425 5.54 11.23 1.71
CA SER A 425 4.45 11.03 0.77
C SER A 425 3.23 11.82 1.20
N GLY A 426 2.55 12.47 0.26
CA GLY A 426 1.46 13.37 0.59
C GLY A 426 0.66 13.87 -0.60
N ARG A 427 -0.22 14.83 -0.32
CA ARG A 427 -1.06 15.52 -1.29
C ARG A 427 -0.97 17.03 -1.12
N VAL A 428 -0.81 17.73 -2.23
CA VAL A 428 -0.97 19.18 -2.34
C VAL A 428 -2.33 19.46 -2.96
N ASN A 429 -3.18 20.19 -2.26
CA ASN A 429 -4.42 20.74 -2.79
C ASN A 429 -4.16 22.20 -3.21
N VAL A 430 -4.34 22.46 -4.49
CA VAL A 430 -4.24 23.81 -5.06
C VAL A 430 -5.65 24.39 -5.11
N ILE A 431 -5.94 25.27 -4.17
CA ILE A 431 -7.26 25.83 -3.92
C ILE A 431 -7.25 27.35 -4.10
N PRO A 432 -8.38 28.01 -4.35
CA PRO A 432 -8.46 29.47 -4.34
C PRO A 432 -7.96 30.05 -3.01
N ASP A 433 -7.28 31.21 -3.05
CA ASP A 433 -7.00 31.96 -1.83
C ASP A 433 -8.28 32.62 -1.34
N VAL A 434 -8.78 32.15 -0.19
CA VAL A 434 -10.00 32.67 0.46
C VAL A 434 -9.69 33.50 1.70
N ARG A 435 -8.41 33.83 1.96
CA ARG A 435 -8.05 34.67 3.09
C ARG A 435 -8.66 36.06 2.93
N GLY A 436 -9.30 36.55 3.99
CA GLY A 436 -10.00 37.84 3.98
C GLY A 436 -11.40 37.78 3.36
N GLU A 437 -11.84 36.64 2.83
CA GLU A 437 -13.22 36.46 2.39
C GLU A 437 -14.14 36.21 3.60
N ILE A 438 -15.33 36.80 3.59
CA ILE A 438 -16.40 36.52 4.55
C ILE A 438 -17.47 35.71 3.81
N ILE A 439 -17.49 34.41 4.09
CA ILE A 439 -18.37 33.43 3.44
C ILE A 439 -19.60 33.20 4.32
N LEU A 440 -20.79 33.52 3.80
CA LEU A 440 -22.04 33.17 4.46
C LEU A 440 -22.59 31.87 3.89
N GLU A 441 -22.69 30.85 4.73
CA GLU A 441 -23.37 29.60 4.41
C GLU A 441 -24.88 29.77 4.46
N VAL A 442 -25.59 29.28 3.43
CA VAL A 442 -27.04 29.37 3.30
C VAL A 442 -27.61 28.03 2.85
N PHE A 443 -28.41 27.43 3.72
CA PHE A 443 -29.37 26.39 3.34
C PHE A 443 -30.56 27.05 2.64
N THR A 444 -30.65 26.88 1.33
CA THR A 444 -31.60 27.63 0.49
C THR A 444 -33.05 27.45 0.91
N ASP A 445 -33.44 26.23 1.27
CA ASP A 445 -34.81 25.85 1.65
C ASP A 445 -35.26 26.38 3.02
N ILE A 446 -34.31 26.66 3.93
CA ILE A 446 -34.60 27.24 5.24
C ILE A 446 -34.15 28.70 5.37
N HIS A 447 -33.69 29.33 4.29
CA HIS A 447 -33.38 30.76 4.27
C HIS A 447 -34.60 31.56 4.76
N GLY A 448 -34.42 32.49 5.69
CA GLY A 448 -35.51 33.22 6.33
C GLY A 448 -36.14 32.54 7.56
N HIS A 449 -35.62 31.39 8.00
CA HIS A 449 -36.07 30.69 9.22
C HIS A 449 -36.13 31.60 10.48
N THR A 450 -35.22 32.58 10.58
CA THR A 450 -35.16 33.55 11.68
C THR A 450 -36.28 34.59 11.66
N ARG A 451 -37.14 34.57 10.64
CA ARG A 451 -38.27 35.48 10.44
C ARG A 451 -37.89 36.94 10.21
N ALA A 452 -36.60 37.23 10.01
CA ALA A 452 -36.07 38.59 9.86
C ALA A 452 -36.79 39.38 8.73
N TYR A 453 -37.12 38.70 7.64
CA TYR A 453 -37.69 39.30 6.42
C TYR A 453 -39.21 39.13 6.30
N TRP A 454 -39.88 38.53 7.30
CA TRP A 454 -41.32 38.23 7.23
C TRP A 454 -42.21 39.48 7.18
N ARG A 455 -41.71 40.61 7.69
CA ARG A 455 -42.47 41.86 7.81
C ARG A 455 -42.18 42.86 6.70
N ASP A 456 -41.26 42.54 5.79
CA ASP A 456 -40.72 43.50 4.83
C ASP A 456 -41.67 43.78 3.67
N GLY A 457 -42.78 43.02 3.54
CA GLY A 457 -43.82 43.24 2.53
C GLY A 457 -43.37 43.01 1.08
N GLY A 458 -42.09 42.73 0.84
CA GLY A 458 -41.49 42.59 -0.49
C GLY A 458 -41.78 41.27 -1.22
N GLY A 459 -42.67 40.43 -0.70
CA GLY A 459 -43.03 39.14 -1.33
C GLY A 459 -41.96 38.04 -1.21
N HIS A 460 -40.86 38.30 -0.49
CA HIS A 460 -39.71 37.41 -0.33
C HIS A 460 -39.45 37.00 1.13
N PRO A 461 -40.42 36.43 1.86
CA PRO A 461 -40.24 36.16 3.29
C PRO A 461 -39.27 35.02 3.62
N GLY A 462 -38.82 34.24 2.62
CA GLY A 462 -38.08 33.00 2.85
C GLY A 462 -38.97 31.87 3.39
N LEU A 463 -38.43 31.01 4.26
CA LEU A 463 -39.15 29.94 4.94
C LEU A 463 -40.28 30.52 5.80
N VAL A 464 -41.50 30.03 5.62
CA VAL A 464 -42.69 30.46 6.38
C VAL A 464 -43.34 29.28 7.08
N TYR A 465 -43.73 29.50 8.34
CA TYR A 465 -44.51 28.57 9.14
C TYR A 465 -45.93 29.10 9.34
N ASN A 466 -46.91 28.20 9.42
CA ASN A 466 -48.22 28.53 9.95
C ASN A 466 -48.22 28.62 11.49
N GLU A 467 -49.37 28.92 12.06
CA GLU A 467 -49.60 29.04 13.51
C GLU A 467 -49.33 27.74 14.29
N PHE A 468 -49.34 26.58 13.62
CA PHE A 468 -49.07 25.27 14.20
C PHE A 468 -47.60 24.87 14.13
N GLY A 469 -46.74 25.73 13.57
CA GLY A 469 -45.31 25.43 13.37
C GLY A 469 -45.04 24.53 12.17
N GLU A 470 -46.01 24.37 11.27
CA GLU A 470 -45.87 23.60 10.04
C GLU A 470 -45.30 24.49 8.93
N VAL A 471 -44.37 23.95 8.15
CA VAL A 471 -43.78 24.66 7.00
C VAL A 471 -44.83 24.76 5.89
N ILE A 472 -45.20 25.99 5.51
CA ILE A 472 -46.14 26.27 4.41
C ILE A 472 -45.48 26.81 3.15
N ARG A 473 -44.22 27.25 3.26
CA ARG A 473 -43.39 27.73 2.14
C ARG A 473 -41.92 27.55 2.49
N LEU A 474 -41.13 26.99 1.57
CA LEU A 474 -39.67 26.93 1.67
C LEU A 474 -39.02 28.23 1.18
N GLY A 475 -37.79 28.49 1.61
CA GLY A 475 -36.93 29.50 1.00
C GLY A 475 -36.60 29.16 -0.46
N ARG A 476 -36.36 30.20 -1.27
CA ARG A 476 -36.03 30.12 -2.70
C ARG A 476 -34.79 30.95 -3.04
N PHE A 477 -34.19 30.71 -4.21
CA PHE A 477 -33.08 31.52 -4.71
C PHE A 477 -33.48 33.00 -4.89
N SER A 478 -34.72 33.27 -5.31
CA SER A 478 -35.26 34.64 -5.38
C SER A 478 -35.31 35.35 -4.03
N ASP A 479 -35.58 34.65 -2.92
CA ASP A 479 -35.56 35.25 -1.58
C ASP A 479 -34.14 35.68 -1.19
N ILE A 480 -33.14 34.84 -1.47
CA ILE A 480 -31.73 35.19 -1.25
C ILE A 480 -31.36 36.41 -2.11
N THR A 481 -31.78 36.40 -3.38
CA THR A 481 -31.54 37.49 -4.35
C THR A 481 -32.11 38.84 -3.86
N ALA A 482 -33.31 38.81 -3.29
CA ALA A 482 -33.94 39.99 -2.71
C ALA A 482 -33.16 40.52 -1.49
N HIS A 483 -32.57 39.62 -0.70
CA HIS A 483 -31.90 39.97 0.56
C HIS A 483 -30.40 40.28 0.41
N LEU A 484 -29.80 40.10 -0.77
CA LEU A 484 -28.35 40.29 -0.99
C LEU A 484 -27.81 41.65 -0.52
N GLU A 485 -28.56 42.73 -0.72
CA GLU A 485 -28.14 44.09 -0.33
C GLU A 485 -28.05 44.24 1.18
N ASP A 486 -29.07 43.76 1.89
CA ASP A 486 -29.11 43.73 3.34
C ASP A 486 -28.00 42.82 3.91
N ILE A 487 -27.87 41.61 3.35
CA ILE A 487 -26.85 40.63 3.75
C ILE A 487 -25.44 41.23 3.58
N LYS A 488 -25.15 41.84 2.41
CA LYS A 488 -23.86 42.48 2.15
C LYS A 488 -23.61 43.65 3.08
N LYS A 489 -24.61 44.49 3.32
CA LYS A 489 -24.47 45.68 4.16
C LYS A 489 -24.21 45.32 5.62
N ASN A 490 -24.94 44.35 6.16
CA ASN A 490 -24.92 44.05 7.59
C ASN A 490 -23.81 43.06 7.98
N TYR A 491 -23.49 42.11 7.10
CA TYR A 491 -22.52 41.06 7.39
C TYR A 491 -21.21 41.21 6.60
N HIS A 492 -21.12 42.21 5.72
CA HIS A 492 -19.93 42.46 4.89
C HIS A 492 -19.50 41.24 4.06
N VAL A 493 -20.45 40.39 3.67
CA VAL A 493 -20.14 39.16 2.94
C VAL A 493 -19.47 39.46 1.62
N THR A 494 -18.48 38.64 1.30
CA THR A 494 -17.78 38.66 0.00
C THR A 494 -18.10 37.39 -0.80
N ALA A 495 -18.63 36.36 -0.15
CA ALA A 495 -19.15 35.17 -0.82
C ALA A 495 -20.36 34.57 -0.10
N ILE A 496 -21.18 33.84 -0.85
CA ILE A 496 -22.28 33.03 -0.33
C ILE A 496 -22.04 31.57 -0.73
N TYR A 497 -22.15 30.67 0.23
CA TYR A 497 -22.08 29.22 0.03
C TYR A 497 -23.48 28.61 0.10
N LEU A 498 -23.97 28.10 -1.03
CA LEU A 498 -25.33 27.59 -1.19
C LEU A 498 -25.37 26.07 -1.03
N LEU A 499 -26.21 25.59 -0.11
CA LEU A 499 -26.48 24.16 0.07
C LEU A 499 -27.78 23.72 -0.59
N GLY A 500 -27.80 22.44 -0.99
CA GLY A 500 -28.99 21.75 -1.46
C GLY A 500 -29.53 22.26 -2.80
N VAL A 501 -28.65 22.72 -3.69
CA VAL A 501 -28.99 23.32 -4.98
C VAL A 501 -29.46 22.28 -6.02
N GLN A 502 -28.92 21.06 -5.96
CA GLN A 502 -29.22 19.98 -6.88
C GLN A 502 -30.64 19.43 -6.66
N LYS A 503 -31.29 18.99 -7.74
CA LYS A 503 -32.64 18.43 -7.71
C LYS A 503 -32.73 17.22 -6.78
N ARG A 504 -33.74 17.26 -5.92
CA ARG A 504 -34.05 16.29 -4.88
C ARG A 504 -35.20 15.40 -5.32
N GLY A 505 -35.29 14.23 -4.71
CA GLY A 505 -36.39 13.29 -4.95
C GLY A 505 -37.73 13.85 -4.46
N ARG A 506 -38.84 13.30 -4.93
CA ARG A 506 -40.14 13.50 -4.29
C ARG A 506 -40.28 12.51 -3.13
N ASN A 507 -41.03 12.88 -2.08
CA ASN A 507 -41.56 11.91 -1.12
C ASN A 507 -42.61 11.08 -1.87
N ARG A 508 -42.20 10.01 -2.56
CA ARG A 508 -43.10 9.02 -3.14
C ARG A 508 -43.22 7.86 -2.16
N GLY A 509 -44.44 7.63 -1.67
CA GLY A 509 -45.09 6.35 -1.32
C GLY A 509 -44.41 5.30 -0.42
N ASP A 510 -43.08 5.17 -0.46
CA ASP A 510 -42.41 3.94 -0.05
C ASP A 510 -41.50 4.13 1.16
N TRP A 511 -41.58 5.25 1.90
CA TRP A 511 -40.80 5.38 3.14
C TRP A 511 -41.32 6.40 4.16
N ALA A 512 -41.26 5.98 5.44
CA ALA A 512 -41.57 6.68 6.70
C ALA A 512 -42.71 7.73 6.62
N PRO A 513 -43.95 7.41 7.07
CA PRO A 513 -45.10 8.32 7.08
C PRO A 513 -44.85 9.70 7.73
N ASN A 514 -43.79 9.82 8.54
CA ASN A 514 -43.45 11.01 9.31
C ASN A 514 -42.32 11.86 8.69
N ALA A 515 -41.71 11.45 7.57
CA ALA A 515 -40.64 12.20 6.92
C ALA A 515 -41.22 13.32 6.05
N THR A 516 -41.03 14.57 6.48
CA THR A 516 -41.69 15.75 5.87
C THR A 516 -40.89 16.41 4.74
N SER A 517 -39.59 16.10 4.57
CA SER A 517 -38.76 16.64 3.48
C SER A 517 -37.57 15.73 3.16
N PRO A 518 -37.21 15.56 1.87
CA PRO A 518 -35.99 14.86 1.47
C PRO A 518 -34.73 15.68 1.83
N SER A 519 -33.66 14.99 2.22
CA SER A 519 -32.35 15.59 2.53
C SER A 519 -31.80 16.41 1.34
N PRO A 520 -31.27 17.63 1.57
CA PRO A 520 -30.54 18.41 0.56
C PRO A 520 -29.25 17.72 0.07
N PHE A 521 -28.75 16.73 0.83
CA PHE A 521 -27.52 15.98 0.51
C PHE A 521 -27.78 14.70 -0.29
N SER A 522 -29.02 14.52 -0.77
CA SER A 522 -29.44 13.33 -1.50
C SER A 522 -30.07 13.66 -2.86
N PRO A 523 -29.27 14.17 -3.82
CA PRO A 523 -29.81 14.54 -5.12
C PRO A 523 -30.22 13.32 -5.94
N ILE A 524 -31.22 13.51 -6.80
CA ILE A 524 -31.65 12.54 -7.82
C ILE A 524 -31.11 12.89 -9.22
N SER A 525 -30.48 14.06 -9.36
CA SER A 525 -29.90 14.54 -10.61
C SER A 525 -28.67 15.40 -10.34
N LEU A 526 -27.59 15.14 -11.08
CA LEU A 526 -26.34 15.92 -10.99
C LEU A 526 -26.34 17.16 -11.89
N VAL A 527 -27.34 17.32 -12.75
CA VAL A 527 -27.39 18.37 -13.78
C VAL A 527 -28.65 19.23 -13.73
N GLU A 528 -29.63 18.85 -12.90
CA GLU A 528 -30.82 19.66 -12.68
C GLU A 528 -30.73 20.40 -11.35
N ILE A 529 -31.13 21.67 -11.38
CA ILE A 529 -31.31 22.51 -10.19
C ILE A 529 -32.70 22.27 -9.60
N GLU A 530 -32.83 22.25 -8.28
CA GLU A 530 -34.07 21.94 -7.57
C GLU A 530 -35.22 22.89 -8.00
N PRO A 531 -36.27 22.37 -8.68
CA PRO A 531 -37.36 23.20 -9.16
C PRO A 531 -38.13 23.90 -8.04
N SER A 532 -38.29 23.28 -6.87
CA SER A 532 -39.00 23.90 -5.74
C SER A 532 -38.29 25.10 -5.14
N LEU A 533 -36.98 25.25 -5.39
CA LEU A 533 -36.18 26.42 -4.98
C LEU A 533 -36.17 27.54 -6.02
N GLY A 534 -36.85 27.36 -7.16
CA GLY A 534 -36.86 28.30 -8.29
C GLY A 534 -36.08 27.83 -9.53
N GLY A 535 -35.44 26.65 -9.45
CA GLY A 535 -34.75 26.04 -10.59
C GLY A 535 -33.57 26.86 -11.13
N GLU A 536 -33.18 26.54 -12.37
CA GLU A 536 -32.00 27.11 -13.01
C GLU A 536 -32.13 28.63 -13.27
N GLU A 537 -33.32 29.10 -13.61
CA GLU A 537 -33.56 30.52 -13.93
C GLU A 537 -33.31 31.42 -12.72
N GLU A 538 -33.88 31.10 -11.55
CA GLU A 538 -33.67 31.90 -10.34
C GLU A 538 -32.23 31.78 -9.82
N LEU A 539 -31.59 30.61 -9.94
CA LEU A 539 -30.18 30.47 -9.59
C LEU A 539 -29.29 31.36 -10.47
N ARG A 540 -29.53 31.39 -11.79
CA ARG A 540 -28.80 32.30 -12.70
C ARG A 540 -29.02 33.76 -12.32
N ALA A 541 -30.25 34.15 -11.96
CA ALA A 541 -30.55 35.52 -11.53
C ALA A 541 -29.81 35.88 -10.22
N LEU A 542 -29.79 34.96 -9.24
CA LEU A 542 -29.04 35.10 -7.99
C LEU A 542 -27.54 35.31 -8.26
N VAL A 543 -26.95 34.43 -9.08
CA VAL A 543 -25.53 34.51 -9.46
C VAL A 543 -25.22 35.83 -10.14
N ALA A 544 -26.05 36.25 -11.11
CA ALA A 544 -25.85 37.51 -11.82
C ALA A 544 -25.90 38.73 -10.89
N LYS A 545 -26.90 38.80 -9.99
CA LYS A 545 -27.01 39.91 -9.03
C LYS A 545 -25.85 39.90 -8.02
N ALA A 546 -25.51 38.74 -7.46
CA ALA A 546 -24.40 38.59 -6.53
C ALA A 546 -23.08 39.05 -7.17
N HIS A 547 -22.76 38.57 -8.37
CA HIS A 547 -21.56 38.99 -9.10
C HIS A 547 -21.56 40.49 -9.45
N GLY A 548 -22.71 41.05 -9.84
CA GLY A 548 -22.86 42.50 -10.05
C GLY A 548 -22.58 43.33 -8.79
N MET A 549 -22.71 42.72 -7.61
CA MET A 549 -22.38 43.30 -6.31
C MET A 549 -20.98 42.90 -5.81
N GLY A 550 -20.19 42.15 -6.59
CA GLY A 550 -18.89 41.65 -6.15
C GLY A 550 -18.95 40.57 -5.06
N ILE A 551 -20.08 39.87 -4.93
CA ILE A 551 -20.27 38.73 -4.03
C ILE A 551 -20.08 37.45 -4.85
N ARG A 552 -19.16 36.57 -4.47
CA ARG A 552 -18.96 35.27 -5.14
C ARG A 552 -20.01 34.25 -4.70
N ILE A 553 -20.36 33.31 -5.58
CA ILE A 553 -21.22 32.18 -5.25
C ILE A 553 -20.41 30.89 -5.24
N ILE A 554 -20.52 30.14 -4.15
CA ILE A 554 -19.99 28.78 -3.99
C ILE A 554 -21.20 27.86 -3.91
N VAL A 555 -21.18 26.75 -4.64
CA VAL A 555 -22.28 25.77 -4.66
C VAL A 555 -21.81 24.46 -4.07
N ASP A 556 -22.58 23.92 -3.13
CA ASP A 556 -22.39 22.57 -2.62
C ASP A 556 -22.86 21.57 -3.67
N ILE A 557 -21.91 20.75 -4.16
CA ILE A 557 -22.17 19.73 -5.17
C ILE A 557 -21.90 18.37 -4.54
N ILE A 558 -22.95 17.57 -4.43
CA ILE A 558 -22.86 16.18 -4.06
C ILE A 558 -22.53 15.39 -5.33
N PRO A 559 -21.33 14.76 -5.41
CA PRO A 559 -20.83 14.17 -6.66
C PRO A 559 -21.40 12.77 -6.93
N HIS A 560 -22.48 12.39 -6.26
CA HIS A 560 -23.14 11.10 -6.39
C HIS A 560 -24.66 11.26 -6.22
N VAL A 561 -25.40 10.26 -6.69
CA VAL A 561 -26.85 10.18 -6.55
C VAL A 561 -27.15 9.12 -5.50
N ASN A 562 -27.92 9.48 -4.47
CA ASN A 562 -28.25 8.57 -3.36
C ASN A 562 -29.47 7.67 -3.63
N ARG A 563 -30.09 7.75 -4.81
CA ARG A 563 -31.34 7.06 -5.16
C ARG A 563 -31.29 6.48 -6.57
N SER A 564 -32.32 5.70 -6.93
CA SER A 564 -32.68 5.48 -8.33
C SER A 564 -32.90 6.84 -9.00
N SER A 565 -32.12 7.09 -10.05
CA SER A 565 -32.27 8.27 -10.89
C SER A 565 -32.93 7.82 -12.17
N ASP A 566 -33.93 8.55 -12.66
CA ASP A 566 -34.47 8.31 -14.02
C ASP A 566 -33.39 8.48 -15.11
N ARG A 567 -32.21 9.02 -14.75
CA ARG A 567 -31.06 9.25 -15.64
C ARG A 567 -29.94 8.22 -15.49
N LEU A 568 -29.87 7.48 -14.38
CA LEU A 568 -28.82 6.49 -14.13
C LEU A 568 -29.43 5.10 -14.01
N PRO A 569 -28.83 4.05 -14.61
CA PRO A 569 -29.29 2.68 -14.41
C PRO A 569 -29.35 2.30 -12.92
N ASP A 570 -30.27 1.40 -12.56
CA ASP A 570 -30.45 0.95 -11.17
C ASP A 570 -29.15 0.42 -10.53
N ASP A 571 -28.22 -0.10 -11.32
CA ASP A 571 -26.88 -0.56 -10.93
C ASP A 571 -25.99 0.54 -10.31
N PHE A 572 -26.38 1.81 -10.39
CA PHE A 572 -25.69 2.95 -9.78
C PHE A 572 -26.36 3.43 -8.49
N SER A 573 -27.49 2.83 -8.10
CA SER A 573 -28.16 3.15 -6.84
C SER A 573 -27.34 2.61 -5.67
N VAL A 574 -27.22 3.43 -4.62
CA VAL A 574 -26.61 2.99 -3.36
C VAL A 574 -27.60 2.04 -2.66
N MET A 575 -27.13 0.86 -2.29
CA MET A 575 -27.90 -0.14 -1.57
C MET A 575 -27.51 -0.16 -0.08
N THR A 576 -28.43 -0.55 0.77
CA THR A 576 -28.22 -0.73 2.21
C THR A 576 -29.07 -1.89 2.72
N TYR A 577 -28.84 -2.33 3.95
CA TYR A 577 -29.65 -3.36 4.59
C TYR A 577 -30.82 -2.74 5.34
N ASP A 578 -32.03 -3.27 5.15
CA ASP A 578 -33.19 -2.96 5.97
C ASP A 578 -33.15 -3.69 7.33
N ASN A 579 -34.09 -3.38 8.22
CA ASN A 579 -34.26 -4.10 9.51
C ASN A 579 -34.45 -5.62 9.38
N GLY A 580 -34.86 -6.12 8.21
CA GLY A 580 -34.99 -7.53 7.91
C GLY A 580 -33.70 -8.17 7.39
N GLY A 581 -32.62 -7.41 7.23
CA GLY A 581 -31.37 -7.85 6.62
C GLY A 581 -31.45 -8.02 5.11
N ASN A 582 -32.47 -7.46 4.45
CA ASN A 582 -32.60 -7.47 2.99
C ASN A 582 -31.84 -6.29 2.39
N LEU A 583 -31.18 -6.52 1.26
CA LEU A 583 -30.53 -5.46 0.51
C LEU A 583 -31.59 -4.65 -0.26
N VAL A 584 -31.77 -3.38 0.11
CA VAL A 584 -32.74 -2.45 -0.46
C VAL A 584 -32.05 -1.16 -0.93
N VAL A 585 -32.75 -0.33 -1.70
CA VAL A 585 -32.22 0.97 -2.16
C VAL A 585 -32.19 1.93 -0.96
N ARG A 586 -31.04 2.57 -0.74
CA ARG A 586 -30.84 3.48 0.39
C ARG A 586 -31.83 4.64 0.40
N ALA A 587 -32.43 4.89 1.55
CA ALA A 587 -33.30 6.01 1.82
C ALA A 587 -32.53 7.33 2.02
N SER A 588 -33.21 8.46 1.82
CA SER A 588 -32.57 9.78 1.73
C SER A 588 -33.04 10.74 2.82
N THR A 589 -32.92 10.29 4.07
CA THR A 589 -33.18 11.12 5.25
C THR A 589 -31.88 11.53 5.92
N ASP A 590 -31.81 12.78 6.36
CA ASP A 590 -30.79 13.22 7.30
C ASP A 590 -31.23 12.77 8.69
N GLY A 591 -30.99 11.49 9.02
CA GLY A 591 -30.76 10.94 10.36
C GLY A 591 -31.61 11.42 11.55
N ARG A 592 -32.77 12.06 11.35
CA ARG A 592 -33.53 12.73 12.42
C ARG A 592 -34.07 11.75 13.48
N TYR A 593 -34.00 10.45 13.19
CA TYR A 593 -34.36 9.36 14.09
C TYR A 593 -33.17 8.57 14.65
N GLY A 594 -31.91 8.97 14.41
CA GLY A 594 -30.74 8.35 15.04
C GLY A 594 -30.54 6.85 14.76
N SER A 595 -31.42 6.23 13.98
CA SER A 595 -31.25 4.89 13.46
C SER A 595 -30.60 5.00 12.09
N TRP A 596 -29.50 4.26 11.92
CA TRP A 596 -28.93 3.88 10.63
C TRP A 596 -29.85 2.90 9.90
N ASP A 597 -31.15 3.15 9.99
CA ASP A 597 -32.17 2.38 9.30
C ASP A 597 -32.26 3.01 7.92
N ASP A 598 -31.20 2.85 7.15
CA ASP A 598 -31.03 3.46 5.84
C ASP A 598 -31.88 2.70 4.79
N GLY A 599 -32.52 1.58 5.15
CA GLY A 599 -33.24 0.66 4.28
C GLY A 599 -34.74 0.56 4.55
#